data_AF-A0A7H5EXQ8-F1
#
_entry.id   AF-A0A7H5EXQ8-F1
#
_cell.length_a   1.000
_cell.length_b   1.000
_cell.length_c   1.000
_cell.angle_alpha   90.00
_cell.angle_beta   90.00
_cell.angle_gamma   90.00
#
_symmetry.space_group_name_H-M   'P 1'
#
loop_
_entity.id
_entity.type
_entity.pdbx_description
1 polymer ?
#
loop_
_entity_poly.entity_id
_entity_poly.type
_entity_poly.pdbx_seq_one_letter_code
_entity_poly.pdbx_strand_id
1 'polypeptide(L)'
;MRVILFLGLTVALSACQREATDPTDTAPFVTTAPAPAPANSTAPPKDMNGLARPADQAGLEPMDKRANMAPEDKIRGEVGTPEDANKMVREAKKKALEAKGNTTATQPKAAEVPSPTSVNETMMAEKIEQAPVVTLQKMPCFGDCERYTLTVYADGRMLLDAKKGLDRVGDYERTLFTTDTRDLLQQLAELQQMDLNHTYPEEEVVDIPATVVTLRDEEGNFRKVTVYGDAPEKLAELIAQLEEMAREGFWQKTMR
;
A
#
# COMPACT_ATOMS: atom_id res chain seq x y z
N MET A 1 31.65 43.56 11.74
CA MET A 1 31.40 43.67 13.20
C MET A 1 30.18 44.55 13.43
N ARG A 2 29.03 43.94 13.72
CA ARG A 2 27.87 44.63 14.30
C ARG A 2 27.29 43.71 15.37
N VAL A 3 27.56 44.13 16.59
CA VAL A 3 27.06 43.58 17.85
C VAL A 3 25.59 43.96 17.95
N ILE A 4 24.69 42.99 18.06
CA ILE A 4 23.30 43.25 18.47
C ILE A 4 23.03 42.41 19.71
N LEU A 5 22.65 43.14 20.75
CA LEU A 5 22.47 42.72 22.13
C LEU A 5 21.38 41.66 22.29
N PHE A 6 21.68 40.66 23.13
CA PHE A 6 20.72 39.87 23.88
C PHE A 6 20.14 40.70 25.04
N LEU A 7 18.83 40.80 25.11
CA LEU A 7 17.99 41.25 26.25
C LEU A 7 16.64 40.56 26.01
N GLY A 8 16.27 39.52 26.74
CA GLY A 8 15.78 39.53 28.12
C GLY A 8 14.31 39.06 28.07
N LEU A 9 14.00 37.85 28.52
CA LEU A 9 13.51 37.54 29.88
C LEU A 9 12.05 37.98 30.13
N THR A 10 11.14 37.01 30.21
CA THR A 10 9.97 36.85 31.12
C THR A 10 9.04 35.77 30.53
N VAL A 11 8.92 34.54 31.04
CA VAL A 11 8.37 34.03 32.32
C VAL A 11 6.85 34.28 32.49
N ALA A 12 6.13 33.15 32.50
CA ALA A 12 4.98 32.77 33.33
C ALA A 12 3.57 32.63 32.71
N LEU A 13 2.88 31.63 33.29
CA LEU A 13 1.44 31.28 33.31
C LEU A 13 1.01 30.36 32.15
N SER A 14 1.00 29.02 32.29
CA SER A 14 0.27 28.20 33.28
C SER A 14 -1.17 28.67 33.48
N ALA A 15 -2.06 28.23 32.58
CA ALA A 15 -3.50 28.19 32.83
C ALA A 15 -3.93 26.73 32.83
N CYS A 16 -4.13 26.20 34.05
CA CYS A 16 -4.95 25.02 34.29
C CYS A 16 -6.38 25.34 33.85
N GLN A 17 -6.92 24.59 32.88
CA GLN A 17 -8.36 24.46 32.72
C GLN A 17 -8.78 23.20 33.47
N ARG A 18 -9.55 23.42 34.54
CA ARG A 18 -10.07 22.43 35.47
C ARG A 18 -11.55 22.73 35.61
N GLU A 19 -12.40 22.01 34.88
CA GLU A 19 -13.86 22.00 35.00
C GLU A 19 -14.37 20.86 34.10
N ALA A 20 -15.36 20.04 34.41
CA ALA A 20 -16.18 19.88 35.59
C ALA A 20 -16.71 18.43 35.57
N THR A 21 -16.81 17.85 36.75
CA THR A 21 -17.60 16.66 37.07
C THR A 21 -19.09 16.94 36.97
N ASP A 22 -19.87 16.06 36.33
CA ASP A 22 -21.22 15.61 36.76
C ASP A 22 -21.78 14.56 35.75
N PRO A 23 -22.90 13.88 36.02
CA PRO A 23 -23.13 12.91 37.09
C PRO A 23 -23.42 11.51 36.53
N THR A 24 -23.26 10.53 37.41
CA THR A 24 -23.98 9.25 37.51
C THR A 24 -25.25 9.15 36.64
N ASP A 25 -25.19 8.37 35.55
CA ASP A 25 -26.36 7.75 34.93
C ASP A 25 -26.30 6.24 35.18
N THR A 26 -26.87 5.85 36.33
CA THR A 26 -27.07 4.46 36.72
C THR A 26 -28.26 3.91 35.93
N ALA A 27 -28.01 3.47 34.69
CA ALA A 27 -28.96 2.64 33.99
C ALA A 27 -28.99 1.23 34.62
N PRO A 28 -30.16 0.67 34.96
CA PRO A 28 -30.26 -0.68 35.47
C PRO A 28 -29.88 -1.68 34.38
N PHE A 29 -28.85 -2.48 34.69
CA PHE A 29 -28.44 -3.64 33.92
C PHE A 29 -29.61 -4.64 33.88
N VAL A 30 -30.35 -4.66 32.78
CA VAL A 30 -31.30 -5.74 32.49
C VAL A 30 -30.47 -6.95 32.08
N THR A 31 -30.15 -7.80 33.06
CA THR A 31 -29.65 -9.14 32.82
C THR A 31 -30.81 -9.99 32.30
N THR A 32 -31.02 -10.00 30.98
CA THR A 32 -31.77 -11.08 30.34
C THR A 32 -30.91 -12.33 30.36
N ALA A 33 -31.38 -13.34 31.08
CA ALA A 33 -30.78 -14.66 31.12
C ALA A 33 -30.68 -15.25 29.69
N PRO A 34 -29.58 -15.92 29.33
CA PRO A 34 -29.50 -16.62 28.06
C PRO A 34 -30.51 -17.77 28.05
N ALA A 35 -31.31 -17.82 26.98
CA ALA A 35 -32.21 -18.93 26.71
C ALA A 35 -31.42 -20.26 26.67
N PRO A 36 -31.95 -21.35 27.26
CA PRO A 36 -31.34 -22.66 27.15
C PRO A 36 -31.33 -23.12 25.69
N ALA A 37 -30.16 -23.53 25.21
CA ALA A 37 -29.97 -24.10 23.89
C ALA A 37 -30.91 -25.31 23.67
N PRO A 38 -31.58 -25.43 22.52
CA PRO A 38 -32.27 -26.66 22.18
C PRO A 38 -31.25 -27.78 21.95
N ALA A 39 -31.30 -28.80 22.81
CA ALA A 39 -30.59 -30.04 22.64
C ALA A 39 -31.12 -30.76 21.38
N ASN A 40 -30.46 -30.56 20.24
CA ASN A 40 -30.68 -31.39 19.07
C ASN A 40 -29.57 -32.44 18.99
N SER A 41 -29.75 -33.47 19.81
CA SER A 41 -29.07 -34.75 19.67
C SER A 41 -29.79 -35.51 18.56
N THR A 42 -29.19 -35.58 17.38
CA THR A 42 -29.56 -36.60 16.40
C THR A 42 -28.27 -37.32 16.00
N ALA A 43 -28.27 -38.60 16.33
CA ALA A 43 -27.21 -39.56 16.15
C ALA A 43 -26.68 -39.61 14.70
N PRO A 44 -25.43 -40.04 14.50
CA PRO A 44 -24.87 -40.25 13.17
C PRO A 44 -25.54 -41.47 12.50
N PRO A 45 -25.87 -41.41 11.20
CA PRO A 45 -26.08 -42.64 10.45
C PRO A 45 -24.73 -43.37 10.30
N LYS A 46 -24.74 -44.62 10.76
CA LYS A 46 -23.78 -45.64 10.38
C LYS A 46 -23.88 -45.93 8.88
N ASP A 47 -22.77 -46.45 8.36
CA ASP A 47 -22.68 -47.22 7.12
C ASP A 47 -22.68 -46.41 5.82
N MET A 48 -21.49 -46.32 5.20
CA MET A 48 -21.23 -46.91 3.88
C MET A 48 -19.72 -47.08 3.73
N ASN A 49 -19.30 -48.24 4.20
CA ASN A 49 -18.06 -48.89 3.86
C ASN A 49 -18.09 -49.22 2.35
N GLY A 50 -17.02 -48.91 1.61
CA GLY A 50 -16.76 -49.55 0.32
C GLY A 50 -16.76 -48.63 -0.90
N LEU A 51 -15.65 -47.93 -1.12
CA LEU A 51 -15.09 -47.83 -2.46
C LEU A 51 -13.59 -48.11 -2.37
N ALA A 52 -13.26 -49.31 -2.84
CA ALA A 52 -11.91 -49.81 -2.97
C ALA A 52 -11.04 -48.83 -3.76
N ARG A 53 -9.88 -48.50 -3.20
CA ARG A 53 -8.74 -47.99 -3.97
C ARG A 53 -8.17 -49.17 -4.76
N PRO A 54 -8.14 -49.16 -6.09
CA PRO A 54 -7.15 -49.96 -6.79
C PRO A 54 -5.79 -49.33 -6.55
N ALA A 55 -4.97 -50.06 -5.79
CA ALA A 55 -3.52 -50.02 -5.95
C ALA A 55 -3.17 -50.65 -7.31
N ASP A 56 -1.96 -50.34 -7.78
CA ASP A 56 -1.31 -50.90 -8.97
C ASP A 56 -1.75 -50.23 -10.29
N GLN A 57 -0.87 -49.79 -11.20
CA GLN A 57 0.46 -50.28 -11.51
C GLN A 57 1.17 -49.30 -12.46
N ALA A 58 2.49 -49.21 -12.29
CA ALA A 58 3.53 -49.11 -13.33
C ALA A 58 3.25 -48.37 -14.65
N GLY A 59 4.01 -47.28 -14.86
CA GLY A 59 4.20 -46.63 -16.15
C GLY A 59 5.46 -45.78 -16.18
N LEU A 60 6.60 -46.40 -15.83
CA LEU A 60 7.93 -45.85 -16.17
C LEU A 60 8.15 -46.14 -17.66
N GLU A 61 7.93 -45.14 -18.51
CA GLU A 61 8.42 -45.20 -19.89
C GLU A 61 9.87 -44.66 -19.96
N PRO A 62 10.76 -45.36 -20.68
CA PRO A 62 12.17 -45.01 -20.78
C PRO A 62 12.41 -43.79 -21.69
N MET A 63 13.27 -42.89 -21.22
CA MET A 63 13.84 -41.82 -22.02
C MET A 63 14.80 -42.41 -23.06
N ASP A 64 14.32 -42.58 -24.30
CA ASP A 64 15.17 -42.89 -25.44
C ASP A 64 15.69 -41.61 -26.11
N LYS A 65 16.97 -41.34 -25.80
CA LYS A 65 18.05 -40.90 -26.69
C LYS A 65 17.62 -40.41 -28.08
N ARG A 66 17.73 -39.10 -28.30
CA ARG A 66 18.07 -38.58 -29.62
C ARG A 66 19.26 -37.63 -29.51
N ALA A 67 20.43 -38.23 -29.73
CA ALA A 67 21.65 -37.52 -30.09
C ALA A 67 21.57 -37.01 -31.54
N ASN A 68 22.34 -35.95 -31.79
CA ASN A 68 22.81 -35.45 -33.09
C ASN A 68 21.83 -34.58 -33.90
N MET A 69 22.05 -33.26 -33.87
CA MET A 69 22.60 -32.53 -35.02
C MET A 69 22.94 -31.08 -34.63
N ALA A 70 24.24 -30.74 -34.68
CA ALA A 70 24.69 -29.39 -35.00
C ALA A 70 24.45 -29.14 -36.50
N PRO A 71 24.39 -27.88 -36.97
CA PRO A 71 25.62 -27.12 -37.17
C PRO A 71 25.56 -25.68 -36.62
N GLU A 72 26.75 -25.24 -36.25
CA GLU A 72 27.12 -23.87 -35.95
C GLU A 72 26.85 -22.98 -37.17
N ASP A 73 26.09 -21.90 -36.98
CA ASP A 73 26.11 -20.79 -37.94
C ASP A 73 26.25 -19.44 -37.26
N LYS A 74 27.16 -18.66 -37.83
CA LYS A 74 27.73 -17.42 -37.31
C LYS A 74 26.68 -16.31 -37.31
N ILE A 75 26.36 -15.78 -36.13
CA ILE A 75 25.99 -14.36 -36.01
C ILE A 75 26.84 -13.75 -34.89
N ARG A 76 28.06 -13.38 -35.26
CA ARG A 76 28.92 -12.48 -34.48
C ARG A 76 28.48 -11.05 -34.79
N GLY A 77 27.47 -10.57 -34.09
CA GLY A 77 27.19 -9.14 -34.00
C GLY A 77 28.29 -8.50 -33.15
N GLU A 78 28.93 -7.46 -33.68
CA GLU A 78 29.91 -6.64 -32.97
C GLU A 78 29.30 -6.10 -31.67
N VAL A 79 29.76 -6.64 -30.55
CA VAL A 79 29.54 -6.04 -29.22
C VAL A 79 30.45 -4.83 -29.15
N GLY A 80 29.87 -3.65 -29.36
CA GLY A 80 30.53 -2.37 -29.13
C GLY A 80 31.07 -2.30 -27.71
N THR A 81 32.28 -1.77 -27.58
CA THR A 81 33.00 -1.63 -26.33
C THR A 81 32.30 -0.64 -25.37
N PRO A 82 32.37 -0.84 -24.04
CA PRO A 82 31.77 0.06 -23.04
C PRO A 82 32.26 1.51 -23.09
N GLU A 83 33.34 1.79 -23.82
CA GLU A 83 33.86 3.15 -24.02
C GLU A 83 33.02 4.00 -24.99
N ASP A 84 32.31 3.37 -25.93
CA ASP A 84 31.51 4.10 -26.94
C ASP A 84 30.22 4.66 -26.35
N ALA A 85 29.62 3.97 -25.38
CA ALA A 85 28.41 4.43 -24.67
C ALA A 85 28.67 5.67 -23.79
N ASN A 86 29.86 5.79 -23.22
CA ASN A 86 30.20 6.89 -22.30
C ASN A 86 30.52 8.21 -23.03
N LYS A 87 30.81 8.14 -24.34
CA LYS A 87 31.00 9.33 -25.19
C LYS A 87 29.67 9.99 -25.57
N MET A 88 28.61 9.21 -25.79
CA MET A 88 27.28 9.76 -26.16
C MET A 88 26.59 10.50 -25.00
N VAL A 89 26.78 10.06 -23.75
CA VAL A 89 26.20 10.73 -22.57
C VAL A 89 26.90 12.07 -22.26
N ARG A 90 28.21 12.16 -22.51
CA ARG A 90 28.99 13.40 -22.28
C ARG A 90 28.69 14.50 -23.30
N GLU A 91 28.42 14.15 -24.55
CA GLU A 91 28.05 15.13 -25.58
C GLU A 91 26.61 15.64 -25.43
N ALA A 92 25.67 14.82 -24.94
CA ALA A 92 24.30 15.24 -24.62
C ALA A 92 24.24 16.20 -23.41
N LYS A 93 25.08 15.98 -22.39
CA LYS A 93 25.12 16.83 -21.19
C LYS A 93 25.72 18.23 -21.45
N LYS A 94 26.56 18.36 -22.48
CA LYS A 94 27.15 19.66 -22.87
C LYS A 94 26.16 20.55 -23.63
N LYS A 95 25.23 19.99 -24.40
CA LYS A 95 24.19 20.76 -25.11
C LYS A 95 23.03 21.23 -24.23
N ALA A 96 22.80 20.61 -23.07
CA ALA A 96 21.73 21.03 -22.14
C ALA A 96 22.15 22.18 -21.21
N LEU A 97 23.45 22.49 -21.09
CA LEU A 97 23.95 23.50 -20.15
C LEU A 97 24.12 24.90 -20.77
N GLU A 98 23.92 25.06 -22.08
CA GLU A 98 24.06 26.35 -22.78
C GLU A 98 22.72 27.07 -23.07
N ALA A 99 21.58 26.50 -22.63
CA ALA A 99 20.24 27.04 -22.93
C ALA A 99 19.52 27.71 -21.73
N LYS A 100 20.20 27.98 -20.61
CA LYS A 100 19.60 28.73 -19.48
C LYS A 100 20.50 29.88 -19.05
N GLY A 101 20.70 30.81 -19.98
CA GLY A 101 21.18 32.15 -19.70
C GLY A 101 20.01 33.10 -19.43
N ASN A 102 20.04 33.71 -18.25
CA ASN A 102 19.51 35.03 -17.92
C ASN A 102 17.99 35.21 -17.77
N THR A 103 17.53 35.46 -16.52
CA THR A 103 16.73 36.65 -16.19
C THR A 103 16.81 36.92 -14.67
N THR A 104 17.65 37.90 -14.34
CA THR A 104 17.43 39.07 -13.47
C THR A 104 16.51 38.94 -12.26
N ALA A 105 17.14 39.12 -11.10
CA ALA A 105 16.55 39.49 -9.82
C ALA A 105 16.00 40.93 -9.84
N THR A 106 14.75 41.10 -9.38
CA THR A 106 14.17 42.39 -8.97
C THR A 106 13.69 42.25 -7.53
N GLN A 107 14.12 43.19 -6.67
CA GLN A 107 13.84 43.22 -5.24
C GLN A 107 12.35 43.53 -4.93
N PRO A 108 11.83 43.04 -3.79
CA PRO A 108 10.44 43.16 -3.39
C PRO A 108 10.09 44.57 -2.86
N LYS A 109 8.98 45.11 -3.37
CA LYS A 109 8.35 46.36 -2.93
C LYS A 109 7.24 46.05 -1.92
N ALA A 110 7.40 46.66 -0.75
CA ALA A 110 6.40 47.12 0.23
C ALA A 110 5.14 46.26 0.47
N ALA A 111 5.07 45.79 1.70
CA ALA A 111 3.90 45.28 2.41
C ALA A 111 2.59 46.01 2.09
N GLU A 112 1.63 45.23 1.60
CA GLU A 112 0.22 45.49 1.81
C GLU A 112 -0.29 44.36 2.71
N VAL A 113 -0.84 44.74 3.85
CA VAL A 113 -1.33 43.83 4.91
C VAL A 113 -2.66 43.24 4.45
N PRO A 114 -2.78 41.91 4.21
CA PRO A 114 -4.08 41.28 4.01
C PRO A 114 -4.67 40.88 5.36
N SER A 115 -5.91 41.32 5.52
CA SER A 115 -6.84 41.08 6.62
C SER A 115 -6.93 39.59 7.07
N PRO A 116 -7.14 39.32 8.37
CA PRO A 116 -7.28 37.97 8.91
C PRO A 116 -8.68 37.41 8.62
N THR A 117 -8.86 36.77 7.47
CA THR A 117 -10.07 35.94 7.20
C THR A 117 -9.75 34.79 6.25
N SER A 118 -8.83 33.89 6.63
CA SER A 118 -8.83 32.50 6.13
C SER A 118 -7.91 31.65 7.03
N VAL A 119 -8.49 31.05 8.07
CA VAL A 119 -7.84 29.99 8.86
C VAL A 119 -8.61 28.67 8.79
N ASN A 120 -9.76 28.63 8.11
CA ASN A 120 -10.60 27.43 8.02
C ASN A 120 -10.35 26.59 6.75
N GLU A 121 -9.73 27.14 5.71
CA GLU A 121 -9.36 26.36 4.51
C GLU A 121 -8.10 25.52 4.75
N THR A 122 -7.17 26.03 5.56
CA THR A 122 -5.89 25.37 5.84
C THR A 122 -6.05 24.07 6.65
N MET A 123 -7.02 24.00 7.56
CA MET A 123 -7.24 22.80 8.39
C MET A 123 -7.89 21.64 7.63
N MET A 124 -8.67 21.92 6.59
CA MET A 124 -9.24 20.87 5.74
C MET A 124 -8.21 20.33 4.74
N ALA A 125 -7.40 21.20 4.14
CA ALA A 125 -6.33 20.78 3.24
C ALA A 125 -5.28 19.90 3.94
N GLU A 126 -4.87 20.23 5.17
CA GLU A 126 -3.95 19.37 5.94
C GLU A 126 -4.56 18.01 6.31
N LYS A 127 -5.86 17.97 6.63
CA LYS A 127 -6.55 16.72 6.98
C LYS A 127 -6.74 15.81 5.76
N ILE A 128 -6.85 16.38 4.56
CA ILE A 128 -6.93 15.64 3.30
C ILE A 128 -5.58 14.95 3.01
N GLU A 129 -4.45 15.62 3.25
CA GLU A 129 -3.09 15.06 3.08
C GLU A 129 -2.77 13.95 4.10
N GLN A 130 -3.40 13.97 5.28
CA GLN A 130 -3.18 12.97 6.32
C GLN A 130 -4.01 11.70 6.18
N ALA A 131 -4.98 11.65 5.26
CA ALA A 131 -5.78 10.45 5.02
C ALA A 131 -5.15 9.58 3.92
N PRO A 132 -5.20 8.24 4.06
CA PRO A 132 -4.61 7.35 3.07
C PRO A 132 -5.34 7.42 1.74
N VAL A 133 -4.61 7.30 0.63
CA VAL A 133 -5.16 7.24 -0.73
C VAL A 133 -5.55 5.81 -1.11
N VAL A 134 -4.79 4.82 -0.62
CA VAL A 134 -5.12 3.41 -0.76
C VAL A 134 -4.62 2.62 0.45
N THR A 135 -5.39 1.61 0.83
CA THR A 135 -5.00 0.59 1.81
C THR A 135 -5.18 -0.78 1.20
N LEU A 136 -4.14 -1.61 1.25
CA LEU A 136 -4.15 -3.02 0.87
C LEU A 136 -4.02 -3.88 2.12
N GLN A 137 -4.96 -4.78 2.35
CA GLN A 137 -4.96 -5.69 3.49
C GLN A 137 -5.02 -7.14 3.02
N LYS A 138 -4.00 -7.93 3.39
CA LYS A 138 -3.99 -9.38 3.19
C LYS A 138 -4.60 -10.08 4.40
N MET A 139 -5.73 -10.74 4.18
CA MET A 139 -6.48 -11.45 5.22
C MET A 139 -5.78 -12.76 5.62
N PRO A 140 -5.95 -13.22 6.88
CA PRO A 140 -5.43 -14.51 7.31
C PRO A 140 -6.08 -15.67 6.53
N CYS A 141 -5.29 -16.72 6.29
CA CYS A 141 -5.75 -18.02 5.78
C CYS A 141 -5.34 -19.13 6.76
N PHE A 142 -5.80 -20.37 6.54
CA PHE A 142 -5.44 -21.52 7.38
C PHE A 142 -3.97 -21.98 7.25
N GLY A 143 -3.27 -21.59 6.19
CA GLY A 143 -1.88 -21.97 5.91
C GLY A 143 -0.83 -20.90 6.25
N ASP A 144 0.28 -20.92 5.50
CA ASP A 144 1.39 -19.98 5.62
C ASP A 144 1.27 -18.79 4.67
N CYS A 145 0.05 -18.24 4.56
CA CYS A 145 -0.16 -17.02 3.79
C CYS A 145 0.43 -15.80 4.51
N GLU A 146 0.86 -14.83 3.71
CA GLU A 146 1.21 -13.50 4.15
C GLU A 146 0.01 -12.80 4.81
N ARG A 147 0.27 -12.07 5.89
CA ARG A 147 -0.72 -11.25 6.59
C ARG A 147 -0.10 -9.91 6.91
N TYR A 148 -0.62 -8.87 6.29
CA TYR A 148 -0.18 -7.50 6.52
C TYR A 148 -1.23 -6.49 6.08
N THR A 149 -1.03 -5.26 6.53
CA THR A 149 -1.75 -4.08 6.03
C THR A 149 -0.73 -3.09 5.50
N LEU A 150 -0.87 -2.71 4.23
CA LEU A 150 -0.10 -1.67 3.58
C LEU A 150 -0.99 -0.44 3.39
N THR A 151 -0.55 0.70 3.90
CA THR A 151 -1.26 1.98 3.82
C THR A 151 -0.39 2.96 3.05
N VAL A 152 -0.95 3.61 2.02
CA VAL A 152 -0.24 4.58 1.18
C VAL A 152 -0.91 5.95 1.31
N TYR A 153 -0.10 7.00 1.41
CA TYR A 153 -0.52 8.40 1.51
C TYR A 153 -0.20 9.17 0.22
N ALA A 154 -0.89 10.30 0.02
CA ALA A 154 -0.74 11.13 -1.18
C ALA A 154 0.69 11.69 -1.35
N ASP A 155 1.38 11.92 -0.24
CA ASP A 155 2.77 12.39 -0.21
C ASP A 155 3.82 11.29 -0.47
N GLY A 156 3.38 10.07 -0.76
CA GLY A 156 4.26 8.93 -1.03
C GLY A 156 4.77 8.22 0.22
N ARG A 157 4.37 8.63 1.44
CA ARG A 157 4.60 7.81 2.63
C ARG A 157 3.82 6.50 2.53
N MET A 158 4.45 5.43 2.99
CA MET A 158 3.86 4.11 3.09
C MET A 158 4.09 3.55 4.49
N LEU A 159 3.06 2.97 5.08
CA LEU A 159 3.13 2.24 6.33
C LEU A 159 2.80 0.78 6.08
N LEU A 160 3.60 -0.11 6.62
CA LEU A 160 3.42 -1.55 6.51
C LEU A 160 3.32 -2.14 7.92
N ASP A 161 2.14 -2.65 8.27
CA ASP A 161 1.93 -3.48 9.44
C ASP A 161 2.09 -4.94 9.01
N ALA A 162 3.31 -5.48 9.12
CA ALA A 162 3.63 -6.84 8.73
C ALA A 162 3.42 -7.79 9.91
N LYS A 163 2.45 -8.69 9.80
CA LYS A 163 2.08 -9.59 10.89
C LYS A 163 2.58 -11.03 10.74
N LYS A 164 2.62 -11.58 9.52
CA LYS A 164 3.11 -12.93 9.20
C LYS A 164 3.49 -13.03 7.72
N GLY A 165 4.40 -13.93 7.38
CA GLY A 165 4.65 -14.43 6.02
C GLY A 165 5.55 -13.55 5.15
N LEU A 166 5.76 -12.29 5.51
CA LEU A 166 6.83 -11.47 4.96
C LEU A 166 8.15 -11.77 5.67
N ASP A 167 9.28 -11.49 5.00
CA ASP A 167 10.65 -11.58 5.56
C ASP A 167 10.87 -10.69 6.81
N ARG A 168 9.89 -9.83 7.10
CA ARG A 168 9.92 -8.85 8.18
C ARG A 168 8.59 -8.88 8.94
N VAL A 169 8.65 -8.74 10.26
CA VAL A 169 7.48 -8.67 11.15
C VAL A 169 7.58 -7.41 12.01
N GLY A 170 6.45 -6.73 12.20
CA GLY A 170 6.30 -5.47 12.92
C GLY A 170 5.81 -4.32 12.03
N ASP A 171 5.82 -3.13 12.59
CA ASP A 171 5.45 -1.90 11.89
C ASP A 171 6.66 -1.29 11.20
N TYR A 172 6.49 -0.93 9.93
CA TYR A 172 7.51 -0.33 9.10
C TYR A 172 6.97 0.89 8.35
N GLU A 173 7.87 1.79 8.01
CA GLU A 173 7.61 2.94 7.16
C GLU A 173 8.63 3.04 6.04
N ARG A 174 8.20 3.63 4.93
CA ARG A 174 9.07 4.10 3.86
C ARG A 174 8.44 5.26 3.11
N THR A 175 9.22 5.93 2.30
CA THR A 175 8.75 7.00 1.43
C THR A 175 9.14 6.68 -0.01
N LEU A 176 8.18 6.73 -0.92
CA LEU A 176 8.39 6.54 -2.34
C LEU A 176 9.11 7.73 -2.97
N PHE A 177 9.78 7.50 -4.10
CA PHE A 177 10.26 8.60 -4.92
C PHE A 177 9.09 9.30 -5.60
N THR A 178 9.24 10.60 -5.85
CA THR A 178 8.21 11.43 -6.48
C THR A 178 7.66 10.89 -7.81
N THR A 179 8.50 10.21 -8.61
CA THR A 179 8.08 9.54 -9.85
C THR A 179 7.14 8.38 -9.57
N ASP A 180 7.52 7.50 -8.66
CA ASP A 180 6.76 6.30 -8.31
C ASP A 180 5.44 6.66 -7.64
N THR A 181 5.46 7.70 -6.79
CA THR A 181 4.24 8.25 -6.18
C THR A 181 3.28 8.77 -7.23
N ARG A 182 3.76 9.58 -8.18
CA ARG A 182 2.91 10.11 -9.25
C ARG A 182 2.30 9.00 -10.10
N ASP A 183 3.11 8.01 -10.48
CA ASP A 183 2.67 6.92 -11.35
C ASP A 183 1.64 6.03 -10.62
N LEU A 184 1.82 5.79 -9.31
CA LEU A 184 0.84 5.11 -8.47
C LEU A 184 -0.47 5.91 -8.33
N LEU A 185 -0.38 7.21 -8.08
CA LEU A 185 -1.55 8.08 -7.96
C LEU A 185 -2.35 8.15 -9.27
N GLN A 186 -1.67 8.12 -10.43
CA GLN A 186 -2.33 8.06 -11.72
C GLN A 186 -3.12 6.76 -11.90
N GLN A 187 -2.54 5.61 -11.56
CA GLN A 187 -3.25 4.31 -11.63
C GLN A 187 -4.47 4.28 -10.69
N LEU A 188 -4.33 4.84 -9.48
CA LEU A 188 -5.44 4.97 -8.54
C LEU A 188 -6.57 5.84 -9.10
N ALA A 189 -6.24 6.96 -9.74
CA ALA A 189 -7.23 7.83 -10.37
C ALA A 189 -8.00 7.12 -11.50
N GLU A 190 -7.32 6.30 -12.30
CA GLU A 190 -7.98 5.49 -13.33
C GLU A 190 -8.94 4.46 -12.73
N LEU A 191 -8.56 3.80 -11.63
CA LEU A 191 -9.41 2.83 -10.94
C LEU A 191 -10.61 3.47 -10.24
N GLN A 192 -10.47 4.69 -9.72
CA GLN A 192 -11.58 5.43 -9.09
C GLN A 192 -12.71 5.71 -10.09
N GLN A 193 -12.38 5.90 -11.36
CA GLN A 193 -13.35 6.13 -12.44
C GLN A 193 -14.03 4.83 -12.92
N MET A 194 -13.50 3.67 -12.54
CA MET A 194 -14.10 2.38 -12.88
C MET A 194 -15.28 2.06 -11.96
N ASP A 195 -16.28 1.42 -12.54
CA ASP A 195 -17.36 0.80 -11.78
C ASP A 195 -16.88 -0.58 -11.32
N LEU A 196 -16.40 -0.64 -10.07
CA LEU A 196 -15.87 -1.85 -9.46
C LEU A 196 -16.95 -2.48 -8.57
N ASN A 197 -17.15 -3.78 -8.69
CA ASN A 197 -17.94 -4.57 -7.76
C ASN A 197 -17.30 -4.55 -6.37
N HIS A 198 -18.11 -4.82 -5.36
CA HIS A 198 -17.65 -4.92 -3.98
C HIS A 198 -16.75 -6.16 -3.74
N THR A 199 -16.94 -7.22 -4.52
CA THR A 199 -16.25 -8.51 -4.34
C THR A 199 -15.89 -9.15 -5.69
N TYR A 200 -14.73 -9.80 -5.75
CA TYR A 200 -14.23 -10.51 -6.93
C TYR A 200 -13.57 -11.86 -6.57
N PRO A 201 -13.89 -12.96 -7.29
CA PRO A 201 -15.13 -13.11 -8.06
C PRO A 201 -16.36 -12.92 -7.16
N GLU A 202 -17.55 -12.74 -7.74
CA GLU A 202 -18.79 -12.53 -6.96
C GLU A 202 -19.14 -13.75 -6.09
N GLU A 203 -18.71 -14.94 -6.51
CA GLU A 203 -18.79 -16.16 -5.72
C GLU A 203 -17.57 -16.25 -4.79
N GLU A 204 -17.81 -16.44 -3.49
CA GLU A 204 -16.75 -16.60 -2.51
C GLU A 204 -16.03 -17.94 -2.71
N VAL A 205 -14.71 -17.89 -2.86
CA VAL A 205 -13.87 -19.09 -3.02
C VAL A 205 -13.33 -19.50 -1.65
N VAL A 206 -13.60 -20.75 -1.26
CA VAL A 206 -13.17 -21.31 0.03
C VAL A 206 -11.65 -21.49 0.05
N ASP A 207 -11.05 -21.29 1.23
CA ASP A 207 -9.62 -21.51 1.53
C ASP A 207 -8.61 -20.59 0.81
N ILE A 208 -9.05 -19.51 0.15
CA ILE A 208 -8.15 -18.51 -0.44
C ILE A 208 -8.15 -17.23 0.43
N PRO A 209 -6.98 -16.67 0.78
CA PRO A 209 -6.94 -15.40 1.51
C PRO A 209 -7.54 -14.28 0.68
N ALA A 210 -8.53 -13.60 1.25
CA ALA A 210 -9.03 -12.36 0.69
C ALA A 210 -7.96 -11.24 0.73
N THR A 211 -7.93 -10.46 -0.33
CA THR A 211 -7.18 -9.21 -0.44
C THR A 211 -8.18 -8.07 -0.45
N VAL A 212 -8.16 -7.26 0.59
CA VAL A 212 -9.06 -6.11 0.73
C VAL A 212 -8.33 -4.86 0.27
N VAL A 213 -8.84 -4.22 -0.77
CA VAL A 213 -8.38 -2.92 -1.26
C VAL A 213 -9.38 -1.87 -0.84
N THR A 214 -8.92 -0.83 -0.16
CA THR A 214 -9.73 0.35 0.16
C THR A 214 -9.17 1.53 -0.60
N LEU A 215 -9.96 2.04 -1.53
CA LEU A 215 -9.64 3.19 -2.38
C LEU A 215 -10.34 4.41 -1.80
N ARG A 216 -9.64 5.53 -1.70
CA ARG A 216 -10.25 6.83 -1.44
C ARG A 216 -10.73 7.41 -2.77
N ASP A 217 -11.90 8.05 -2.82
CA ASP A 217 -12.36 8.78 -4.02
C ASP A 217 -11.99 10.28 -3.97
N GLU A 218 -12.32 11.02 -5.02
CA GLU A 218 -12.06 12.47 -5.11
C GLU A 218 -12.88 13.28 -4.08
N GLU A 219 -14.02 12.76 -3.64
CA GLU A 219 -14.87 13.37 -2.61
C GLU A 219 -14.37 13.07 -1.18
N GLY A 220 -13.39 12.16 -1.05
CA GLY A 220 -12.82 11.71 0.21
C GLY A 220 -13.55 10.57 0.89
N ASN A 221 -14.53 9.93 0.23
CA ASN A 221 -15.14 8.69 0.69
C ASN A 221 -14.23 7.49 0.41
N PHE A 222 -14.46 6.40 1.13
CA PHE A 222 -13.71 5.16 0.97
C PHE A 222 -14.58 4.08 0.33
N ARG A 223 -14.11 3.55 -0.80
CA ARG A 223 -14.67 2.38 -1.47
C ARG A 223 -13.85 1.16 -1.11
N LYS A 224 -14.50 0.13 -0.57
CA LYS A 224 -13.86 -1.16 -0.24
C LYS A 224 -14.19 -2.20 -1.32
N VAL A 225 -13.16 -2.87 -1.82
CA VAL A 225 -13.22 -3.97 -2.79
C VAL A 225 -12.50 -5.17 -2.20
N THR A 226 -13.13 -6.34 -2.22
CA THR A 226 -12.58 -7.59 -1.69
C THR A 226 -12.27 -8.55 -2.82
N VAL A 227 -11.05 -9.05 -2.89
CA VAL A 227 -10.56 -9.92 -3.98
C VAL A 227 -10.09 -11.25 -3.41
N TYR A 228 -10.75 -12.34 -3.77
CA TYR A 228 -10.38 -13.70 -3.43
C TYR A 228 -9.56 -14.38 -4.54
N GLY A 229 -9.58 -13.87 -5.77
CA GLY A 229 -8.89 -14.48 -6.90
C GLY A 229 -8.91 -13.58 -8.12
N ASP A 230 -9.60 -14.00 -9.18
CA ASP A 230 -9.70 -13.24 -10.44
C ASP A 230 -10.35 -11.87 -10.21
N ALA A 231 -9.71 -10.82 -10.74
CA ALA A 231 -10.15 -9.44 -10.68
C ALA A 231 -9.93 -8.75 -12.04
N PRO A 232 -10.59 -7.60 -12.32
CA PRO A 232 -10.32 -6.81 -13.51
C PRO A 232 -8.84 -6.48 -13.63
N GLU A 233 -8.31 -6.52 -14.87
CA GLU A 233 -6.87 -6.41 -15.17
C GLU A 233 -6.19 -5.25 -14.42
N LYS A 234 -6.73 -4.03 -14.54
CA LYS A 234 -6.18 -2.84 -13.85
C LYS A 234 -6.15 -2.97 -12.33
N LEU A 235 -7.15 -3.62 -11.73
CA LEU A 235 -7.19 -3.83 -10.28
C LEU A 235 -6.17 -4.88 -9.86
N ALA A 236 -6.04 -5.96 -10.63
CA ALA A 236 -5.05 -7.01 -10.40
C ALA A 236 -3.61 -6.47 -10.52
N GLU A 237 -3.35 -5.62 -11.53
CA GLU A 237 -2.05 -4.96 -11.71
C GLU A 237 -1.69 -4.06 -10.52
N LEU A 238 -2.63 -3.22 -10.05
CA LEU A 238 -2.40 -2.38 -8.86
C LEU A 238 -2.10 -3.25 -7.63
N ILE A 239 -2.89 -4.31 -7.41
CA ILE A 239 -2.69 -5.22 -6.28
C ILE A 239 -1.30 -5.84 -6.35
N ALA A 240 -0.91 -6.39 -7.50
CA ALA A 240 0.40 -7.00 -7.68
C ALA A 240 1.53 -5.99 -7.44
N GLN A 241 1.40 -4.76 -7.94
CA GLN A 241 2.36 -3.68 -7.71
C GLN A 241 2.48 -3.34 -6.21
N LEU A 242 1.36 -3.21 -5.50
CA LEU A 242 1.34 -2.90 -4.06
C LEU A 242 1.91 -4.06 -3.22
N GLU A 243 1.68 -5.31 -3.61
CA GLU A 243 2.26 -6.48 -2.96
C GLU A 243 3.78 -6.58 -3.15
N GLU A 244 4.26 -6.34 -4.37
CA GLU A 244 5.69 -6.25 -4.65
C GLU A 244 6.33 -5.13 -3.82
N MET A 245 5.66 -3.98 -3.77
CA MET A 245 6.04 -2.88 -2.89
C MET A 245 6.07 -3.28 -1.41
N ALA A 246 5.17 -4.11 -0.91
CA ALA A 246 5.18 -4.58 0.48
C ALA A 246 6.35 -5.54 0.76
N ARG A 247 6.64 -6.46 -0.16
CA ARG A 247 7.71 -7.47 -0.03
C ARG A 247 9.09 -6.84 -0.16
N GLU A 248 9.26 -6.02 -1.18
CA GLU A 248 10.55 -5.46 -1.60
C GLU A 248 10.81 -4.06 -1.03
N GLY A 249 12.08 -3.67 -1.09
CA GLY A 249 12.52 -2.32 -0.76
C GLY A 249 13.05 -2.11 0.66
N PHE A 250 13.59 -0.91 0.85
CA PHE A 250 14.21 -0.49 2.10
C PHE A 250 13.16 0.08 3.06
N TRP A 251 12.71 -0.76 3.97
CA TRP A 251 11.75 -0.41 5.02
C TRP A 251 12.47 -0.04 6.31
N GLN A 252 12.05 1.05 6.94
CA GLN A 252 12.53 1.47 8.25
C GLN A 252 11.55 0.98 9.31
N LYS A 253 12.05 0.31 10.35
CA LYS A 253 11.18 -0.18 11.42
C LYS A 253 10.71 0.99 12.28
N THR A 254 9.41 1.15 12.42
CA THR A 254 8.82 2.16 13.31
C THR A 254 8.92 1.63 14.74
N MET A 255 9.63 2.35 15.62
CA MET A 255 9.62 2.07 17.06
C MET A 255 8.36 2.72 17.64
N ARG A 256 7.21 2.05 17.53
CA ARG A 256 5.97 2.50 18.14
C ARG A 256 5.69 1.79 19.46
#